data_AF-A0A7W9HLK3-F1
#
_entry.id   AF-A0A7W9HLK3-F1
#
_cell.length_a   1.000
_cell.length_b   1.000
_cell.length_c   1.000
_cell.angle_alpha   90.00
_cell.angle_beta   90.00
_cell.angle_gamma   90.00
#
_symmetry.space_group_name_H-M   'P 1'
#
loop_
_entity.id
_entity.type
_entity.pdbx_description
1 polymer ?
#
loop_
_entity_poly.entity_id
_entity_poly.type
_entity_poly.pdbx_seq_one_letter_code
_entity_poly.pdbx_strand_id
1 'polypeptide(L)' 'MATGETGFDDVTYDLISVQYHALKAGHDYGQYVRDAENAGKRDIADFFRQVMEEDSERAKRCHEFLRELSVSGDAGPAVT' A
#
# COMPACT_ATOMS: atom_id res chain seq x y z
N MET A 1 -1.92 -26.35 1.38
CA MET A 1 -1.72 -24.93 1.01
C MET A 1 -2.09 -24.83 -0.45
N ALA A 2 -3.12 -24.06 -0.78
CA ALA A 2 -3.64 -23.99 -2.14
C ALA A 2 -2.72 -23.06 -2.95
N THR A 3 -1.98 -23.66 -3.87
CA THR A 3 -1.20 -23.01 -4.92
C THR A 3 -2.15 -22.23 -5.83
N GLY A 4 -2.28 -20.93 -5.61
CA GLY A 4 -3.07 -20.03 -6.45
C GLY A 4 -2.36 -19.80 -7.79
N GLU A 5 -2.84 -20.50 -8.81
CA GLU A 5 -2.29 -20.54 -10.18
C GLU A 5 -2.52 -19.24 -10.96
N THR A 6 -1.90 -18.13 -10.54
CA THR A 6 -1.84 -16.89 -11.34
C THR A 6 -0.53 -16.75 -12.10
N GLY A 7 0.48 -17.58 -11.79
CA GLY A 7 1.83 -17.47 -12.36
C GLY A 7 2.69 -16.37 -11.74
N PHE A 8 2.16 -15.62 -10.77
CA PHE A 8 2.94 -14.74 -9.89
C PHE A 8 3.33 -15.49 -8.63
N ASP A 9 4.54 -15.20 -8.11
CA ASP A 9 4.86 -15.55 -6.72
C ASP A 9 3.85 -14.83 -5.80
N ASP A 10 3.30 -15.59 -4.85
CA ASP A 10 2.28 -15.14 -3.90
C ASP A 10 2.74 -13.84 -3.20
N VAL A 11 4.03 -13.77 -2.88
CA VAL A 11 4.65 -12.60 -2.22
C VAL A 11 4.66 -11.36 -3.13
N THR A 12 4.87 -11.53 -4.44
CA THR A 12 4.87 -10.38 -5.37
C THR A 12 3.45 -9.83 -5.51
N TYR A 13 2.47 -10.71 -5.65
CA TYR A 13 1.06 -10.31 -5.70
C TYR A 13 0.63 -9.63 -4.40
N ASP A 14 1.01 -10.17 -3.25
CA ASP A 14 0.73 -9.62 -1.93
C ASP A 14 1.30 -8.20 -1.77
N LEU A 15 2.56 -7.98 -2.19
CA LEU A 15 3.20 -6.66 -2.15
C LEU A 15 2.50 -5.64 -3.06
N ILE A 16 2.12 -6.06 -4.28
CA ILE A 16 1.36 -5.19 -5.20
C ILE A 16 -0.01 -4.85 -4.60
N SER A 17 -0.68 -5.83 -3.99
CA SER A 17 -1.99 -5.64 -3.34
C SER A 17 -1.91 -4.62 -2.21
N VAL A 18 -0.95 -4.78 -1.29
CA VAL A 18 -0.73 -3.82 -0.19
C VAL A 18 -0.39 -2.43 -0.72
N GLN A 19 0.53 -2.33 -1.69
CA GLN A 19 0.89 -1.05 -2.30
C GLN A 19 -0.33 -0.35 -2.92
N TYR A 20 -1.13 -1.07 -3.70
CA TYR A 20 -2.34 -0.53 -4.33
C TYR A 20 -3.33 -0.01 -3.29
N HIS A 21 -3.62 -0.80 -2.24
CA HIS A 21 -4.58 -0.41 -1.21
C HIS A 21 -4.12 0.82 -0.42
N ALA A 22 -2.83 0.91 -0.07
CA ALA A 22 -2.28 2.07 0.62
C ALA A 22 -2.36 3.36 -0.22
N LEU A 23 -1.98 3.27 -1.51
CA LEU A 23 -2.08 4.41 -2.43
C LEU A 23 -3.53 4.84 -2.69
N LYS A 24 -4.44 3.86 -2.81
CA LYS A 24 -5.86 4.12 -3.00
C LYS A 24 -6.48 4.81 -1.79
N ALA A 25 -6.19 4.34 -0.58
CA ALA A 25 -6.71 4.95 0.64
C ALA A 25 -6.15 6.37 0.85
N GLY A 26 -4.89 6.61 0.46
CA GLY A 26 -4.25 7.93 0.40
C GLY A 26 -5.06 9.01 -0.32
N HIS A 27 -5.78 8.64 -1.39
CA HIS A 27 -6.61 9.57 -2.15
C HIS A 27 -7.82 10.08 -1.33
N ASP A 28 -8.37 9.24 -0.44
CA ASP A 28 -9.58 9.55 0.32
C ASP A 28 -9.26 10.28 1.64
N TYR A 29 -8.06 10.10 2.21
CA TYR A 29 -7.67 10.70 3.49
C TYR A 29 -7.77 12.22 3.53
N GLY A 30 -7.47 12.90 2.42
CA GLY A 30 -7.63 14.36 2.35
C GLY A 30 -9.07 14.81 2.62
N GLN A 31 -10.06 14.04 2.19
CA GLN A 31 -11.46 14.30 2.50
C GLN A 31 -11.75 14.04 3.98
N TYR A 32 -11.25 12.95 4.55
CA TYR A 32 -11.48 12.60 5.95
C TYR A 32 -10.87 13.61 6.93
N VAL A 33 -9.68 14.12 6.61
CA VAL A 33 -9.03 15.22 7.36
C VAL A 33 -9.92 16.46 7.33
N ARG A 34 -10.38 16.89 6.14
CA ARG A 34 -11.26 18.06 6.01
C ARG A 34 -12.57 17.89 6.77
N ASP A 35 -13.18 16.70 6.71
CA ASP A 35 -14.44 16.43 7.42
C ASP A 35 -14.25 16.49 8.95
N ALA A 36 -13.15 15.93 9.47
CA ALA A 36 -12.82 16.01 10.88
C ALA A 36 -12.51 17.46 11.33
N GLU A 37 -11.78 18.23 10.52
CA GLU A 37 -11.50 19.65 10.78
C GLU A 37 -12.78 20.49 10.80
N ASN A 38 -13.66 20.31 9.81
CA ASN A 38 -14.95 21.00 9.72
C ASN A 38 -15.89 20.65 10.89
N ALA A 39 -15.78 19.44 11.44
CA ALA A 39 -16.51 19.00 12.62
C ALA A 39 -15.85 19.43 13.95
N GLY A 40 -14.73 20.14 13.93
CA GLY A 40 -13.97 20.54 15.12
C GLY A 40 -13.30 19.38 15.86
N LYS A 41 -13.11 18.23 15.21
CA LYS A 41 -12.53 17.00 15.77
C LYS A 41 -11.04 16.90 15.43
N ARG A 42 -10.24 17.74 16.10
CA ARG A 42 -8.80 17.89 15.83
C ARG A 42 -8.01 16.60 16.05
N ASP A 43 -8.32 15.87 17.10
CA ASP A 43 -7.72 14.56 17.42
C ASP A 43 -7.96 13.52 16.31
N ILE A 44 -9.16 13.50 15.74
CA ILE A 44 -9.51 12.62 14.62
C ILE A 44 -8.80 13.07 13.33
N ALA A 45 -8.69 14.38 13.08
CA ALA A 45 -7.94 14.89 11.94
C ALA A 45 -6.45 14.52 12.04
N ASP A 46 -5.85 14.66 13.22
CA ASP A 46 -4.47 14.27 13.49
C ASP A 46 -4.27 12.76 13.28
N PHE A 47 -5.21 11.93 13.73
CA PHE A 47 -5.22 10.50 13.46
C PHE A 47 -5.26 10.19 11.95
N PHE A 48 -6.12 10.85 11.16
CA PHE A 48 -6.15 10.61 9.71
C PHE A 48 -4.87 11.06 9.00
N ARG A 49 -4.22 12.14 9.45
CA ARG A 49 -2.91 12.53 8.91
C ARG A 49 -1.83 11.50 9.24
N GLN A 50 -1.84 10.94 10.45
CA GLN A 50 -0.94 9.86 10.82
C GLN A 50 -1.16 8.62 9.93
N VAL A 51 -2.42 8.20 9.74
CA VAL A 51 -2.75 7.06 8.87
C VAL A 51 -2.24 7.29 7.44
N MET A 52 -2.39 8.51 6.90
CA MET A 52 -1.88 8.91 5.59
C MET A 52 -0.36 8.80 5.47
N GLU A 53 0.38 9.24 6.50
CA GLU A 53 1.83 9.12 6.54
C GLU A 53 2.26 7.65 6.56
N GLU A 54 1.63 6.85 7.41
CA GLU A 54 1.93 5.42 7.51
C GLU A 54 1.66 4.66 6.22
N ASP A 55 0.56 4.96 5.51
CA ASP A 55 0.24 4.34 4.22
C ASP A 55 1.22 4.76 3.12
N SER A 56 1.68 6.01 3.14
CA SER A 56 2.71 6.48 2.22
C SER A 56 4.01 5.68 2.41
N GLU A 57 4.42 5.46 3.67
CA GLU A 57 5.59 4.64 3.99
C GLU A 57 5.38 3.16 3.64
N ARG A 58 4.19 2.59 3.86
CA ARG A 58 3.86 1.21 3.44
C ARG A 58 3.99 1.06 1.92
N ALA A 59 3.42 1.99 1.15
CA ALA A 59 3.48 1.96 -0.31
C ALA A 59 4.93 2.03 -0.80
N LYS A 60 5.74 2.92 -0.22
CA LYS A 60 7.17 3.04 -0.53
C LYS A 60 7.94 1.75 -0.24
N ARG A 61 7.74 1.14 0.94
CA ARG A 61 8.42 -0.12 1.30
C ARG A 61 8.03 -1.27 0.39
N CYS A 62 6.77 -1.37 0.00
CA CYS A 62 6.35 -2.36 -1.00
C CYS A 62 7.07 -2.14 -2.34
N HIS A 63 7.28 -0.88 -2.74
CA HIS A 63 8.00 -0.56 -3.98
C HIS A 63 9.46 -1.02 -3.91
N GLU A 64 10.12 -0.81 -2.77
CA GLU A 64 11.50 -1.23 -2.52
C GLU A 64 11.63 -2.76 -2.59
N PHE A 65 10.74 -3.51 -1.93
CA PHE A 65 10.74 -4.98 -2.01
C PHE A 65 10.49 -5.50 -3.43
N LEU A 66 9.52 -4.92 -4.16
CA LEU A 66 9.27 -5.29 -5.55
C LEU A 66 10.49 -5.07 -6.44
N ARG A 67 11.23 -3.98 -6.21
CA ARG A 67 12.50 -3.71 -6.91
C ARG A 67 13.55 -4.77 -6.57
N GLU A 68 13.68 -5.19 -5.32
CA GLU A 68 14.62 -6.23 -4.89
C GLU A 68 14.30 -7.60 -5.50
N LEU A 69 13.02 -8.00 -5.53
CA LEU A 69 12.57 -9.24 -6.17
C LEU A 69 12.85 -9.25 -7.68
N SER A 70 12.64 -8.09 -8.33
CA SER A 70 12.89 -7.93 -9.77
C SER A 70 14.39 -8.06 -10.12
N VAL A 71 15.28 -7.56 -9.26
CA VAL A 71 16.74 -7.68 -9.45
C VAL A 71 17.24 -9.10 -9.17
N SER A 72 16.61 -9.81 -8.23
CA SER A 72 17.02 -11.15 -7.81
C SER A 72 16.60 -12.25 -8.79
N GLY A 73 15.76 -11.95 -9.79
CA GLY A 73 15.21 -12.93 -10.73
C GLY A 73 14.20 -13.89 -10.10
N ASP A 74 13.77 -13.59 -8.87
CA ASP A 74 12.80 -14.36 -8.09
C ASP A 74 11.35 -13.86 -8.33
N ALA A 75 11.23 -12.74 -9.04
CA ALA A 75 9.97 -12.33 -9.64
C ALA A 75 9.58 -13.41 -10.65
N GLY A 76 8.58 -14.23 -10.32
CA GLY A 76 8.19 -15.43 -11.06
C GLY A 76 7.94 -15.24 -12.58
N PRO A 77 7.52 -16.31 -13.28
CA PRO A 77 7.55 -16.42 -14.75
C PRO A 77 6.73 -15.38 -15.53
N ALA A 78 5.98 -14.50 -14.86
CA ALA A 78 5.27 -13.38 -15.47
C ALA A 78 6.16 -12.13 -15.73
N VAL A 79 7.40 -12.09 -15.21
CA VAL A 79 8.27 -10.90 -15.26
C VAL A 79 9.52 -11.08 -16.15
N THR A 80 9.83 -12.31 -16.59
CA THR A 80 10.93 -12.64 -17.55
C THR A 80 10.42 -12.85 -18.97
#